data_AF-A0A7C1XU33-F1
#
_entry.id   AF-A0A7C1XU33-F1
#
_cell.length_a   1.000
_cell.length_b   1.000
_cell.length_c   1.000
_cell.angle_alpha   90.00
_cell.angle_beta   90.00
_cell.angle_gamma   90.00
#
_symmetry.space_group_name_H-M   'P 1'
#
loop_
_entity.id
_entity.type
_entity.pdbx_description
1 polymer ?
#
loop_
_entity_poly.entity_id
_entity_poly.type
_entity_poly.pdbx_seq_one_letter_code
_entity_poly.pdbx_strand_id
1 'polypeptide(L)'
;TGGCSKMEGVIELAEEVFHMPVRLGVPQHVSGLVDVVRNPIHSTGVGLLLYGHQHAGEQQRREQRSEWAGKGLWVRMKNWFQGNF
;
A
#
# COMPACT_ATOMS: atom_id res chain seq x y z
N THR A 1 -14.31 -5.30 9.66
CA THR A 1 -12.90 -5.75 9.67
C THR A 1 -12.34 -5.45 11.06
N GLY A 2 -11.13 -5.94 11.38
CA GLY A 2 -10.48 -5.69 12.67
C GLY A 2 -10.89 -6.68 13.77
N GLY A 3 -10.18 -6.62 14.90
CA GLY A 3 -10.38 -7.56 16.01
C GLY A 3 -11.79 -7.53 16.61
N CYS A 4 -12.34 -6.33 16.85
CA CYS A 4 -13.68 -6.17 17.44
C CYS A 4 -14.79 -6.77 16.57
N SER A 5 -14.58 -6.89 15.25
CA SER A 5 -15.57 -7.47 14.35
C SER A 5 -15.77 -8.99 14.51
N LYS A 6 -14.99 -9.65 15.39
CA LYS A 6 -15.20 -11.05 15.78
C LYS A 6 -16.16 -11.24 16.95
N MET A 7 -16.59 -10.17 17.61
CA MET A 7 -17.56 -10.28 18.69
C MET A 7 -18.88 -10.79 18.12
N GLU A 8 -19.49 -11.74 18.83
CA GLU A 8 -20.79 -12.29 18.48
C GLU A 8 -21.87 -11.19 18.47
N GLY A 9 -22.79 -11.24 17.51
CA GLY A 9 -23.87 -10.26 17.40
C GLY A 9 -23.49 -8.92 16.74
N VAL A 10 -22.21 -8.68 16.43
CA VAL A 10 -21.78 -7.40 15.83
C VAL A 10 -22.31 -7.20 14.42
N ILE A 11 -22.49 -8.27 13.64
CA ILE A 11 -23.01 -8.15 12.26
C ILE A 11 -24.47 -7.75 12.33
N GLU A 12 -25.25 -8.47 13.13
CA GLU A 12 -26.67 -8.26 13.36
C GLU A 12 -26.95 -6.84 13.86
N LEU A 13 -26.19 -6.39 14.86
CA LEU A 13 -26.28 -5.02 15.37
C LEU A 13 -25.94 -3.99 14.28
N ALA A 14 -24.90 -4.23 13.48
CA ALA A 14 -24.54 -3.32 12.41
C ALA A 14 -25.62 -3.27 11.33
N GLU A 15 -26.24 -4.39 10.96
CA GLU A 15 -27.36 -4.43 10.01
C GLU A 15 -28.58 -3.68 10.54
N GLU A 16 -28.89 -3.81 11.84
CA GLU A 16 -29.95 -3.05 12.49
C GLU A 16 -29.70 -1.54 12.44
N VAL A 17 -28.48 -1.11 12.78
CA VAL A 17 -28.11 0.32 12.82
C VAL A 17 -28.03 0.94 11.42
N PHE A 18 -27.50 0.21 10.43
CA PHE A 18 -27.26 0.75 9.09
C PHE A 18 -28.42 0.49 8.12
N HIS A 19 -29.41 -0.32 8.49
CA HIS A 19 -30.55 -0.70 7.63
C HIS A 19 -30.14 -1.22 6.24
N MET A 20 -29.00 -1.93 6.20
CA MET A 20 -28.45 -2.49 4.97
C MET A 20 -27.63 -3.75 5.28
N PRO A 21 -27.42 -4.63 4.29
CA PRO A 21 -26.60 -5.83 4.50
C PRO A 21 -25.16 -5.48 4.91
N VAL A 22 -24.64 -6.16 5.93
CA VAL A 22 -23.27 -6.02 6.42
C VAL A 22 -22.54 -7.35 6.33
N ARG A 23 -21.23 -7.32 6.08
CA ARG A 23 -20.40 -8.53 6.01
C ARG A 23 -19.13 -8.41 6.82
N LEU A 24 -18.66 -9.54 7.34
CA LEU A 24 -17.35 -9.62 7.98
C LEU A 24 -16.23 -9.48 6.94
N GLY A 25 -15.53 -8.36 6.95
CA GLY A 25 -14.37 -8.16 6.09
C GLY A 25 -13.13 -8.88 6.61
N VAL A 26 -12.54 -9.74 5.79
CA VAL A 26 -11.27 -10.45 6.05
C VAL A 26 -10.24 -10.13 4.95
N PRO A 27 -8.92 -10.21 5.23
CA PRO A 27 -7.88 -9.96 4.24
C PRO A 27 -8.06 -10.80 2.97
N GLN A 28 -7.77 -10.22 1.80
CA GLN A 28 -7.87 -10.85 0.48
C GLN A 28 -6.57 -10.62 -0.31
N HIS A 29 -6.40 -11.32 -1.43
CA HIS A 29 -5.25 -11.18 -2.33
C HIS A 29 -3.90 -11.60 -1.71
N VAL A 30 -3.94 -12.61 -0.83
CA VAL A 30 -2.75 -13.23 -0.23
C VAL A 30 -2.78 -14.72 -0.56
N SER A 31 -1.65 -15.28 -0.99
CA SER A 31 -1.48 -16.72 -1.29
C SER A 31 -0.49 -17.37 -0.30
N GLY A 32 -0.49 -18.71 -0.24
CA GLY A 32 0.39 -19.48 0.66
C GLY A 32 -0.17 -19.61 2.08
N LEU A 33 -0.05 -18.56 2.90
CA LEU A 33 -0.41 -18.59 4.33
C LEU A 33 -1.90 -18.30 4.60
N VAL A 34 -2.77 -18.70 3.67
CA VAL A 34 -4.16 -18.25 3.59
C VAL A 34 -4.98 -18.61 4.84
N ASP A 35 -4.71 -19.77 5.43
CA ASP A 35 -5.45 -20.26 6.60
C ASP A 35 -5.18 -19.43 7.88
N VAL A 36 -4.00 -18.81 7.98
CA VAL A 36 -3.65 -17.92 9.12
C VAL A 36 -4.18 -16.51 8.89
N VAL A 37 -4.09 -16.00 7.65
CA VAL A 37 -4.47 -14.61 7.36
C VAL A 37 -5.96 -14.43 7.07
N ARG A 38 -6.76 -15.51 6.98
CA ARG A 38 -8.24 -15.47 6.89
C ARG A 38 -8.89 -15.11 8.23
N ASN A 39 -8.41 -14.04 8.83
CA ASN A 39 -8.87 -13.55 10.10
C ASN A 39 -8.92 -12.01 10.06
N PRO A 40 -10.06 -11.37 10.41
CA PRO A 40 -10.20 -9.91 10.36
C PRO A 40 -9.21 -9.18 11.28
N ILE A 41 -8.61 -9.87 12.25
CA ILE A 41 -7.54 -9.31 13.11
C ILE A 41 -6.32 -8.88 12.27
N HIS A 42 -6.05 -9.53 11.13
CA HIS A 42 -4.89 -9.24 10.28
C HIS A 42 -5.16 -8.23 9.15
N SER A 43 -6.38 -7.68 9.04
CA SER A 43 -6.78 -6.77 7.95
C SER A 43 -5.86 -5.58 7.73
N THR A 44 -5.46 -4.89 8.81
CA THR A 44 -4.60 -3.70 8.70
C THR A 44 -3.19 -4.07 8.27
N GLY A 45 -2.58 -5.06 8.93
CA GLY A 45 -1.21 -5.49 8.62
C GLY A 45 -1.07 -5.99 7.19
N VAL A 46 -1.98 -6.85 6.74
CA VAL A 46 -2.00 -7.34 5.35
C VAL A 46 -2.19 -6.18 4.36
N GLY A 47 -3.10 -5.25 4.65
CA GLY A 47 -3.32 -4.09 3.78
C GLY A 47 -2.08 -3.22 3.61
N LEU A 48 -1.33 -2.98 4.70
CA LEU A 48 -0.08 -2.22 4.65
C LEU A 48 1.01 -2.93 3.83
N LEU A 49 1.13 -4.25 3.98
CA LEU A 49 2.09 -5.04 3.19
C LEU A 49 1.75 -5.01 1.70
N LEU A 50 0.48 -5.18 1.35
CA LEU A 50 0.01 -5.08 -0.04
C LEU A 50 0.25 -3.68 -0.62
N TYR A 51 -0.03 -2.64 0.17
CA TYR A 51 0.22 -1.25 -0.23
C TYR A 51 1.71 -1.02 -0.50
N GLY A 52 2.58 -1.43 0.41
CA GLY A 52 4.03 -1.34 0.23
C GLY A 52 4.52 -2.11 -0.99
N HIS A 53 4.01 -3.33 -1.20
CA HIS A 53 4.37 -4.14 -2.37
C HIS A 53 3.97 -3.48 -3.69
N GLN A 54 2.77 -2.91 -3.79
CA GLN A 54 2.30 -2.22 -4.99
C GLN A 54 3.09 -0.95 -5.30
N HIS A 55 3.53 -0.22 -4.27
CA HIS A 55 4.20 1.09 -4.44
C HIS A 55 5.73 1.01 -4.39
N ALA A 56 6.32 -0.14 -4.03
CA ALA A 56 7.77 -0.34 -3.99
C ALA A 56 8.45 0.00 -5.33
N GLY A 57 7.86 -0.42 -6.44
CA GLY A 57 8.36 -0.10 -7.78
C GLY A 57 8.26 1.39 -8.14
N GLU A 58 7.29 2.12 -7.58
CA GLU A 58 7.13 3.55 -7.85
C GLU A 58 8.16 4.40 -7.10
N GLN A 59 8.48 4.04 -5.86
CA GLN A 59 9.55 4.69 -5.10
C GLN A 59 10.90 4.51 -5.80
N GLN A 60 11.24 3.27 -6.18
CA GLN A 60 12.50 3.00 -6.86
C GLN A 60 12.60 3.72 -8.21
N ARG A 61 11.49 3.81 -8.96
CA ARG A 61 11.43 4.54 -10.23
C ARG A 61 11.51 6.06 -10.05
N ARG A 62 11.03 6.61 -8.93
CA ARG A 62 11.18 8.04 -8.58
C ARG A 62 12.62 8.38 -8.24
N GLU A 63 13.30 7.53 -7.46
CA GLU A 63 14.72 7.71 -7.10
C GLU A 63 15.63 7.65 -8.33
N GLN A 64 15.44 6.65 -9.21
CA GLN A 64 16.20 6.57 -10.46
C GLN A 64 15.99 7.79 -11.36
N ARG A 65 14.76 8.32 -11.44
CA ARG A 65 14.47 9.54 -12.20
C ARG A 65 15.14 10.78 -11.61
N SER A 66 15.20 10.91 -10.28
CA SER A 66 15.86 12.07 -9.64
C SER A 66 17.37 12.02 -9.82
N GLU A 67 18.00 10.84 -9.71
CA GLU A 67 19.42 10.65 -10.00
C GLU A 67 19.77 10.98 -11.46
N TRP A 68 18.96 10.51 -12.41
CA TRP A 68 19.15 10.82 -13.83
C TRP A 68 19.00 12.31 -14.11
N ALA A 69 18.00 12.97 -13.52
CA ALA A 69 17.81 14.41 -13.64
C ALA A 69 19.01 15.19 -13.07
N GLY A 70 19.53 14.78 -11.91
CA GLY A 70 20.74 15.36 -11.31
C GLY A 70 21.98 15.23 -12.20
N LYS A 71 22.21 14.03 -12.77
CA LYS A 71 23.31 13.81 -13.75
C LYS A 71 23.15 14.69 -15.00
N GLY A 72 21.93 14.83 -15.52
CA GLY A 72 21.65 15.69 -16.67
C GLY A 72 21.95 17.17 -16.41
N LEU A 73 21.65 17.67 -15.21
CA LEU A 73 21.97 19.05 -14.81
C LEU A 73 23.48 19.27 -14.69
N TRP A 74 24.21 18.33 -14.09
CA TRP A 74 25.68 18.38 -13.99
C TRP A 74 26.36 18.42 -15.36
N VAL A 75 25.90 17.59 -16.31
CA VAL A 75 26.44 17.57 -17.68
C VAL A 75 26.22 18.92 -18.37
N ARG A 76 25.03 19.53 -18.20
CA ARG A 76 24.75 20.86 -18.77
C ARG A 76 25.65 21.95 -18.18
N MET A 77 25.91 21.93 -16.87
CA MET A 77 26.82 22.86 -16.21
C MET A 77 28.26 22.70 -16.72
N LYS A 78 28.75 21.46 -16.85
CA LYS A 78 30.09 21.17 -17.38
C LYS A 78 30.23 21.67 -18.83
N ASN A 79 29.23 21.43 -19.67
CA ASN A 79 29.23 21.87 -21.07
C ASN A 79 29.19 23.40 -21.19
N TRP A 80 28.47 24.10 -20.31
CA TRP A 80 28.46 25.56 -20.28
C TRP A 80 29.83 26.15 -19.91
N PHE A 81 30.53 25.52 -18.96
CA PHE A 81 31.85 25.96 -18.53
C PHE A 81 32.93 25.68 -19.60
N GLN A 82 32.85 24.54 -20.30
CA GLN A 82 33.76 24.20 -21.40
C GLN A 82 33.49 24.97 -22.70
N GLY A 83 32.28 25.52 -22.88
CA GLY A 83 31.91 26.28 -24.08
C GLY A 83 32.15 27.79 -23.99
N ASN A 84 32.39 28.33 -22.79
CA ASN A 84 32.57 29.78 -22.54
C ASN A 84 33.98 30.15 -22.06
N PHE A 85 34.92 29.21 -22.00
CA PHE A 85 36.35 29.43 -21.70
C PHE A 85 37.23 28.69 -22.70
#